data_AF-A0A662A6R4-F1
#
_entry.id   AF-A0A662A6R4-F1
#
_cell.length_a   1.000
_cell.length_b   1.000
_cell.length_c   1.000
_cell.angle_alpha   90.00
_cell.angle_beta   90.00
_cell.angle_gamma   90.00
#
_symmetry.space_group_name_H-M   'P 1'
#
loop_
_entity.id
_entity.type
_entity.pdbx_description
1 polymer ?
#
loop_
_entity_poly.entity_id
_entity_poly.type
_entity_poly.pdbx_seq_one_letter_code
_entity_poly.pdbx_strand_id
1 'polypeptide(L)'
;MEQSQNPKVQEFMAKVIAKNPGEVEFHQAVFEVAESLIPYIEEHPKYKKGKILERIVEPERVLMFRVPWVDDKGEIQINRGFRIQMNSAIGPYKGG
;
A
#
# COMPACT_ATOMS: atom_id res chain seq x y z
N MET A 1 -15.92 2.43 8.75
CA MET A 1 -15.09 1.25 8.49
C MET A 1 -15.55 0.19 9.47
N GLU A 2 -16.09 -0.93 8.99
CA GLU A 2 -16.42 -2.08 9.84
C GLU A 2 -15.15 -2.46 10.63
N GLN A 3 -15.24 -2.42 11.95
CA GLN A 3 -14.12 -2.80 12.79
C GLN A 3 -14.07 -4.33 12.80
N SER A 4 -13.00 -4.91 12.26
CA SER A 4 -12.77 -6.35 12.40
C SER A 4 -12.79 -6.73 13.88
N GLN A 5 -13.47 -7.82 14.23
CA GLN A 5 -13.49 -8.34 15.59
C GLN A 5 -12.12 -8.91 16.02
N ASN A 6 -11.16 -9.01 15.09
CA ASN A 6 -9.82 -9.51 15.37
C ASN A 6 -8.90 -8.37 15.88
N PRO A 7 -8.45 -8.40 17.15
CA PRO A 7 -7.60 -7.35 17.71
C PRO A 7 -6.24 -7.23 17.01
N LYS A 8 -5.74 -8.31 16.39
CA LYS A 8 -4.49 -8.28 15.61
C LYS A 8 -4.61 -7.51 14.32
N VAL A 9 -5.77 -7.60 13.66
CA VAL A 9 -6.07 -6.80 12.47
C VAL A 9 -6.08 -5.32 12.85
N GLN A 10 -6.76 -4.98 13.96
CA GLN A 10 -6.81 -3.59 14.45
C GLN A 10 -5.40 -3.06 14.80
N GLU A 11 -4.59 -3.83 15.50
CA GLU A 11 -3.21 -3.46 15.86
C GLU A 11 -2.34 -3.23 14.60
N PHE A 12 -2.47 -4.09 13.59
CA PHE A 12 -1.77 -3.95 12.33
C PHE A 12 -2.23 -2.70 11.57
N MET A 13 -3.54 -2.52 11.40
CA MET A 13 -4.10 -1.38 10.69
C MET A 13 -3.78 -0.05 11.35
N ALA A 14 -3.76 0.02 12.69
CA ALA A 14 -3.35 1.23 13.40
C ALA A 14 -1.94 1.69 13.01
N LYS A 15 -1.00 0.74 12.83
CA LYS A 15 0.36 1.03 12.37
C LYS A 15 0.40 1.48 10.91
N VAL A 16 -0.41 0.86 10.04
CA VAL A 16 -0.50 1.23 8.62
C VAL A 16 -1.07 2.63 8.45
N ILE A 17 -2.15 2.95 9.16
CA ILE A 17 -2.82 4.26 9.11
C ILE A 17 -1.89 5.35 9.65
N ALA A 18 -1.18 5.09 10.76
CA ALA A 18 -0.26 6.05 11.34
C ALA A 18 0.90 6.42 10.40
N LYS A 19 1.35 5.48 9.56
CA LYS A 19 2.40 5.72 8.56
C LYS A 19 1.90 6.44 7.30
N ASN A 20 0.66 6.19 6.91
CA ASN A 20 0.09 6.65 5.65
C ASN A 20 -1.16 7.51 5.87
N PRO A 21 -1.07 8.63 6.62
CA PRO A 21 -2.24 9.41 6.99
C PRO A 21 -2.96 9.97 5.76
N GLY A 22 -4.28 9.84 5.72
CA GLY A 22 -5.12 10.38 4.65
C GLY A 22 -5.31 9.50 3.42
N GLU A 23 -4.64 8.33 3.34
CA GLU A 23 -4.78 7.39 2.23
C GLU A 23 -5.92 6.39 2.44
N VAL A 24 -7.16 6.86 2.50
CA VAL A 24 -8.32 6.06 2.92
C VAL A 24 -8.60 4.85 2.01
N GLU A 25 -8.37 4.99 0.70
CA GLU A 25 -8.53 3.90 -0.27
C GLU A 25 -7.45 2.83 -0.07
N PHE A 26 -6.22 3.25 0.23
CA PHE A 26 -5.13 2.33 0.57
C PHE A 26 -5.43 1.60 1.88
N HIS A 27 -5.92 2.30 2.90
CA HIS A 27 -6.29 1.69 4.18
C HIS A 27 -7.38 0.63 4.02
N GLN A 28 -8.40 0.92 3.22
CA GLN A 28 -9.45 -0.04 2.92
C GLN A 28 -8.90 -1.29 2.23
N ALA A 29 -8.11 -1.12 1.16
CA ALA A 29 -7.53 -2.24 0.42
C ALA A 29 -6.63 -3.12 1.30
N VAL A 30 -5.83 -2.52 2.19
CA VAL A 30 -5.00 -3.26 3.14
C VAL A 30 -5.86 -4.00 4.16
N PHE A 31 -6.93 -3.38 4.67
CA PHE A 31 -7.82 -4.01 5.65
C PHE A 31 -8.46 -5.28 5.11
N GLU A 32 -9.03 -5.24 3.90
CA GLU A 32 -9.71 -6.39 3.28
C GLU A 32 -8.78 -7.60 3.13
N VAL A 33 -7.52 -7.37 2.76
CA VAL A 33 -6.51 -8.42 2.65
C VAL A 33 -6.02 -8.88 4.03
N ALA A 34 -5.77 -7.95 4.95
CA ALA A 34 -5.26 -8.25 6.28
C ALA A 34 -6.26 -9.07 7.12
N GLU A 35 -7.56 -8.78 7.01
CA GLU A 35 -8.61 -9.53 7.69
C GLU A 35 -8.60 -11.01 7.29
N SER A 36 -8.34 -11.29 6.01
CA SER A 36 -8.27 -12.66 5.49
C SER A 36 -6.96 -13.37 5.84
N LEU A 37 -5.82 -12.67 5.81
CA LEU A 37 -4.50 -13.30 5.94
C LEU A 37 -3.97 -13.40 7.38
N ILE A 38 -4.33 -12.47 8.27
CA ILE A 38 -3.78 -12.44 9.63
C ILE A 38 -4.05 -13.74 10.41
N PRO A 39 -5.28 -14.33 10.40
CA PRO A 39 -5.52 -15.61 11.07
C PRO A 39 -4.57 -16.71 10.59
N TYR A 40 -4.37 -16.82 9.27
CA TYR A 40 -3.46 -17.79 8.68
C TYR A 40 -2.00 -17.54 9.09
N ILE A 41 -1.56 -16.28 9.12
CA ILE A 41 -0.20 -15.92 9.53
C ILE A 41 0.07 -16.26 11.00
N GLU A 42 -0.91 -16.09 11.89
CA GLU A 42 -0.76 -16.43 13.31
C GLU A 42 -0.57 -17.95 13.53
N GLU A 43 -1.21 -18.78 12.71
CA GLU A 43 -1.03 -20.24 12.73
C GLU A 43 0.30 -20.70 12.11
N HIS A 44 0.98 -19.82 11.36
CA HIS A 44 2.19 -20.15 10.57
C HIS A 44 3.37 -19.25 10.93
N PRO A 45 4.13 -19.56 12.01
CA PRO A 45 5.16 -18.69 12.57
C PRO A 45 6.25 -18.23 11.59
N LYS A 46 6.49 -18.99 10.52
CA LYS A 46 7.46 -18.63 9.47
C LYS A 46 7.16 -17.28 8.82
N TYR A 47 5.89 -16.96 8.57
CA TYR A 47 5.49 -15.69 7.93
C TYR A 47 5.59 -14.52 8.91
N LYS A 48 5.24 -14.75 10.17
CA LYS A 48 5.37 -13.76 11.24
C LYS A 48 6.83 -13.40 11.54
N LYS A 49 7.70 -14.41 11.66
CA LYS A 49 9.15 -14.19 11.87
C LYS A 49 9.78 -13.40 10.72
N GLY A 50 9.32 -13.63 9.49
CA GLY A 50 9.78 -12.91 8.30
C GLY A 50 9.18 -11.52 8.13
N LYS A 51 8.25 -11.09 9.02
CA LYS A 51 7.47 -9.84 8.90
C LYS A 51 6.88 -9.66 7.50
N ILE A 52 6.33 -10.74 6.94
CA ILE A 52 5.96 -10.78 5.52
C ILE A 52 4.83 -9.80 5.22
N LEU A 53 3.82 -9.70 6.08
CA LEU A 53 2.71 -8.78 5.88
C LEU A 53 3.16 -7.32 6.00
N GLU A 54 4.02 -7.02 6.99
CA GLU A 54 4.57 -5.69 7.19
C GLU A 54 5.50 -5.24 6.05
N ARG A 55 6.19 -6.18 5.39
CA ARG A 55 7.02 -5.89 4.23
C ARG A 55 6.21 -5.72 2.94
N ILE A 56 5.10 -6.44 2.81
CA ILE A 56 4.27 -6.36 1.60
C ILE A 56 3.42 -5.09 1.56
N VAL A 57 2.99 -4.58 2.73
CA VAL A 57 2.23 -3.33 2.81
C VAL A 57 3.08 -2.09 2.54
N GLU A 58 4.39 -2.18 2.76
CA GLU A 58 5.32 -1.08 2.50
C GLU A 58 5.85 -1.18 1.05
N PRO A 59 5.64 -0.18 0.20
CA PRO A 59 6.14 -0.22 -1.18
C PRO A 59 7.67 -0.33 -1.22
N GLU A 60 8.21 -1.15 -2.12
CA GLU A 60 9.66 -1.20 -2.35
C GLU A 60 10.22 0.13 -2.85
N ARG A 61 9.46 0.86 -3.66
CA ARG A 61 9.80 2.22 -4.10
C ARG A 61 8.59 3.04 -4.54
N VAL A 62 8.60 4.32 -4.20
CA VAL A 62 7.63 5.32 -4.66
C VAL A 62 8.35 6.40 -5.43
N LEU A 63 7.94 6.66 -6.66
CA LEU A 63 8.41 7.79 -7.46
C LEU A 63 7.30 8.83 -7.60
N MET A 64 7.63 10.08 -7.28
CA MET A 64 6.77 11.24 -7.47
C MET A 64 7.54 12.28 -8.26
N PHE A 65 6.98 12.75 -9.37
CA PHE A 65 7.68 13.64 -10.29
C PHE A 65 6.76 14.65 -10.95
N ARG A 66 7.33 15.77 -11.43
CA ARG A 66 6.60 16.81 -12.15
C ARG A 66 6.49 16.47 -13.64
N VAL A 67 5.33 16.69 -14.22
CA VAL A 67 5.04 16.51 -15.65
C VAL A 67 4.59 17.85 -16.25
N PRO A 68 5.52 18.64 -16.82
CA PRO A 68 5.18 19.86 -17.54
C PRO A 68 4.78 19.52 -18.99
N TRP A 69 3.74 20.17 -19.50
CA TRP A 69 3.29 20.05 -20.89
C TRP A 69 2.65 21.35 -21.36
N VAL A 70 2.41 21.49 -22.66
CA VAL A 70 1.77 22.67 -23.27
C VAL A 70 0.43 22.26 -23.86
N ASP A 71 -0.63 23.00 -23.55
CA ASP A 71 -1.96 22.72 -24.08
C ASP A 71 -2.19 23.32 -25.49
N ASP A 72 -3.36 23.03 -26.07
CA ASP A 72 -3.70 23.47 -27.43
C ASP A 72 -3.79 25.02 -27.58
N LYS A 73 -3.84 25.76 -26.47
CA LYS A 73 -3.83 27.24 -26.46
C LYS A 73 -2.41 27.81 -26.30
N GLY A 74 -1.41 26.95 -26.13
CA GLY A 74 -0.02 27.36 -25.88
C GLY A 74 0.28 27.63 -24.40
N GLU A 75 -0.62 27.31 -23.48
CA GLU A 75 -0.42 27.55 -22.05
C GLU A 75 0.35 26.40 -21.40
N ILE A 76 1.26 26.73 -20.46
CA ILE A 76 2.04 25.74 -19.73
C ILE A 76 1.19 25.13 -18.61
N GLN A 77 1.01 23.82 -18.67
CA GLN A 77 0.34 23.02 -17.66
C GLN A 77 1.36 22.21 -16.86
N ILE A 78 1.11 22.05 -15.56
CA ILE A 78 1.99 21.31 -14.66
C ILE A 78 1.17 20.30 -13.85
N ASN A 79 1.46 19.02 -14.05
CA ASN A 79 0.85 17.93 -13.29
C ASN A 79 1.89 17.17 -12.45
N ARG A 80 1.39 16.34 -11.54
CA ARG A 80 2.19 15.40 -10.75
C ARG A 80 1.98 13.99 -11.28
N GLY A 81 3.07 13.32 -11.63
CA GLY A 81 3.11 11.91 -11.98
C GLY A 81 3.54 11.05 -10.79
N PHE A 82 3.10 9.79 -10.80
CA PHE A 82 3.41 8.80 -9.79
C PHE A 82 3.80 7.48 -10.43
N ARG A 83 4.74 6.77 -9.81
CA ARG A 83 4.97 5.34 -10.08
C ARG A 83 5.23 4.61 -8.77
N ILE A 84 4.30 3.75 -8.39
CA ILE A 84 4.39 2.94 -7.17
C ILE A 84 4.88 1.55 -7.55
N GLN A 85 6.07 1.21 -7.10
CA GLN A 85 6.70 -0.10 -7.27
C GLN A 85 6.47 -0.89 -5.98
N MET A 86 5.28 -1.49 -5.83
CA MET A 86 4.85 -2.13 -4.57
C MET A 86 5.72 -3.34 -4.21
N ASN A 87 5.78 -4.35 -5.09
CA ASN A 87 6.47 -5.61 -4.80
C ASN A 87 7.03 -6.25 -6.08
N SER A 88 8.24 -6.82 -6.00
CA SER A 88 8.93 -7.51 -7.10
C SER A 88 9.25 -8.98 -6.82
N ALA A 89 8.66 -9.58 -5.77
CA ALA A 89 9.02 -10.93 -5.33
C ALA A 89 8.82 -12.03 -6.39
N ILE A 90 7.95 -11.80 -7.38
CA ILE A 90 7.61 -12.77 -8.45
C ILE A 90 8.00 -12.22 -9.85
N GLY A 91 8.76 -11.12 -9.92
CA GLY A 91 9.24 -10.57 -11.19
C GLY A 91 9.19 -9.04 -11.27
N PRO A 92 9.36 -8.46 -12.47
CA PRO A 92 9.33 -7.01 -12.66
C PRO A 92 7.98 -6.39 -12.24
N TYR A 93 8.01 -5.14 -11.76
CA TYR A 93 6.80 -4.41 -11.38
C TYR A 93 5.81 -4.34 -12.54
N LYS A 94 4.58 -4.83 -12.31
CA LYS A 94 3.50 -4.81 -13.29
C LYS A 94 2.28 -4.08 -12.75
N GLY A 95 1.78 -3.16 -13.55
CA GLY A 95 0.64 -2.28 -13.28
C GLY A 95 0.57 -1.23 -14.37
N GLY A 96 -0.65 -0.75 -14.65
CA GLY A 96 -0.92 0.34 -15.58
C GLY A 96 -0.23 1.64 -15.20
#